data_AF-A0A0J1D182-F1
#
_entry.id   AF-A0A0J1D182-F1
#
_cell.length_a   1.000
_cell.length_b   1.000
_cell.length_c   1.000
_cell.angle_alpha   90.00
_cell.angle_beta   90.00
_cell.angle_gamma   90.00
#
_symmetry.space_group_name_H-M   'P 1'
#
loop_
_entity.id
_entity.type
_entity.pdbx_description
1 polymer ?
#
loop_
_entity_poly.entity_id
_entity_poly.type
_entity_poly.pdbx_seq_one_letter_code
_entity_poly.pdbx_strand_id
1 'polypeptide(L)'
;MTANPAAYLLPAIPLVTRLVLCLRWRKQMAVQLPEEAQERDIQRTFIFSLAGFSFTAVAGLAVLDSAVRVGLQLPTWYVLASFVSLVGALNVQSYKSSRWQNQFATALLEVGTLSLMLALVALLFSASFGCAFQWIATAVTLGSWLADHLKRLSLDNKYLAALTRRNP
;
A
#
# COMPACT_ATOMS: atom_id res chain seq x y z
N MET A 1 19.74 17.90 2.19
CA MET A 1 18.94 17.63 3.41
C MET A 1 18.82 16.13 3.57
N THR A 2 19.30 15.56 4.68
CA THR A 2 19.07 14.13 4.97
C THR A 2 17.61 13.94 5.35
N ALA A 3 16.90 13.07 4.62
CA ALA A 3 15.53 12.73 4.98
C ALA A 3 15.50 12.13 6.40
N ASN A 4 14.49 12.50 7.19
CA ASN A 4 14.27 11.91 8.50
C ASN A 4 14.08 10.39 8.32
N PRO A 5 14.79 9.52 9.08
CA PRO A 5 14.66 8.07 8.96
C PRO A 5 13.22 7.58 9.08
N ALA A 6 12.35 8.30 9.81
CA ALA A 6 10.93 7.98 9.91
C ALA A 6 10.18 8.05 8.57
N ALA A 7 10.62 8.86 7.60
CA ALA A 7 9.98 8.97 6.29
C ALA A 7 10.01 7.63 5.53
N TYR A 8 11.10 6.87 5.66
CA TYR A 8 11.24 5.55 5.01
C TYR A 8 10.26 4.50 5.55
N LEU A 9 9.68 4.72 6.74
CA LEU A 9 8.74 3.83 7.40
C LEU A 9 7.27 4.18 7.14
N LEU A 10 6.97 5.35 6.56
CA LEU A 10 5.58 5.75 6.26
C LEU A 10 4.81 4.72 5.42
N PRO A 11 5.41 4.05 4.42
CA PRO A 11 4.77 2.95 3.70
C PRO A 11 4.24 1.83 4.58
N ALA A 12 4.80 1.61 5.78
CA ALA A 12 4.42 0.50 6.65
C ALA A 12 3.11 0.73 7.42
N ILE A 13 2.52 1.93 7.37
CA ILE A 13 1.26 2.26 8.08
C ILE A 13 0.16 1.21 7.85
N PRO A 14 -0.14 0.76 6.61
CA PRO A 14 -1.18 -0.24 6.36
C PRO A 14 -0.87 -1.60 6.97
N LEU A 15 0.41 -1.99 7.05
CA LEU A 15 0.80 -3.24 7.72
C LEU A 15 0.46 -3.17 9.19
N VAL A 16 0.74 -2.04 9.84
CA VAL A 16 0.46 -1.85 11.27
C VAL A 16 -1.05 -1.85 11.54
N THR A 17 -1.84 -1.08 10.78
CA THR A 17 -3.29 -1.01 10.99
C THR A 17 -3.98 -2.35 10.76
N ARG A 18 -3.56 -3.09 9.72
CA ARG A 18 -4.07 -4.43 9.41
C ARG A 18 -3.60 -5.47 10.42
N LEU A 19 -2.37 -5.38 10.93
CA LEU A 19 -1.88 -6.25 11.99
C LEU A 19 -2.71 -6.09 13.26
N VAL A 20 -3.02 -4.85 13.66
CA VAL A 20 -3.90 -4.58 14.81
C VAL A 20 -5.27 -5.22 14.61
N LEU A 21 -5.84 -5.12 13.41
CA LEU A 21 -7.10 -5.76 13.05
C LEU A 21 -7.01 -7.30 13.14
N CYS A 22 -5.93 -7.90 12.63
CA CYS A 22 -5.69 -9.34 12.72
C CYS A 22 -5.53 -9.83 14.16
N LEU A 23 -4.80 -9.08 15.00
CA LEU A 23 -4.60 -9.42 16.41
C LEU A 23 -5.92 -9.33 17.20
N ARG A 24 -6.72 -8.28 16.96
CA ARG A 24 -8.03 -8.10 17.58
C ARG A 24 -8.99 -9.26 17.26
N TRP A 25 -8.94 -9.76 16.04
CA TRP A 25 -9.85 -10.78 15.52
C TRP A 25 -9.15 -12.14 15.27
N ARG A 26 -8.12 -12.44 16.06
CA ARG A 26 -7.22 -13.60 15.84
C ARG A 26 -7.94 -14.94 15.65
N LYS A 27 -9.05 -15.16 16.37
CA LYS A 27 -9.83 -16.41 16.28
C LYS A 27 -10.48 -16.55 14.91
N GLN A 28 -11.05 -15.48 14.34
CA GLN A 28 -11.63 -15.54 13.00
C GLN A 28 -10.56 -15.59 11.92
N MET A 29 -9.38 -15.02 12.16
CA MET A 29 -8.30 -14.96 11.17
C MET A 29 -7.69 -16.32 10.82
N ALA A 30 -7.76 -17.29 11.75
CA ALA A 30 -7.31 -18.66 11.52
C ALA A 30 -8.27 -19.48 10.65
N VAL A 31 -9.51 -19.01 10.45
CA VAL A 31 -10.53 -19.73 9.68
C VAL A 31 -10.14 -19.77 8.20
N GLN A 32 -10.20 -20.96 7.60
CA GLN A 32 -9.99 -21.17 6.17
C GLN A 32 -11.11 -20.49 5.37
N LEU A 33 -10.74 -19.93 4.22
CA LEU A 33 -11.70 -19.32 3.31
C LEU A 33 -12.38 -20.40 2.46
N PRO A 34 -13.72 -20.32 2.25
CA PRO A 34 -14.39 -21.17 1.27
C PRO A 34 -13.83 -20.87 -0.13
N GLU A 35 -13.84 -21.88 -1.02
CA GLU A 35 -13.22 -21.79 -2.36
C GLU A 35 -13.70 -20.58 -3.16
N GLU A 36 -14.98 -20.24 -3.07
CA GLU A 36 -15.58 -19.04 -3.67
C GLU A 36 -14.90 -17.74 -3.19
N ALA A 37 -14.56 -17.63 -1.91
CA ALA A 37 -13.88 -16.47 -1.36
C ALA A 37 -12.36 -16.50 -1.60
N GLN A 38 -11.83 -17.61 -2.12
CA GLN A 38 -10.43 -17.71 -2.51
C GLN A 38 -10.14 -17.05 -3.85
N GLU A 39 -11.13 -16.50 -4.58
CA GLU A 39 -10.98 -15.75 -5.86
C GLU A 39 -9.58 -15.13 -6.02
N ARG A 40 -8.70 -15.86 -6.73
CA ARG A 40 -7.27 -15.56 -6.77
C ARG A 40 -6.93 -14.50 -7.83
N ASP A 41 -7.83 -14.29 -8.79
CA ASP A 41 -7.50 -13.60 -10.04
C ASP A 41 -8.07 -12.18 -10.19
N ILE A 42 -9.11 -11.79 -9.45
CA ILE A 42 -9.83 -10.52 -9.68
C ILE A 42 -8.92 -9.29 -9.58
N GLN A 43 -7.91 -9.31 -8.72
CA GLN A 43 -7.03 -8.17 -8.51
C GLN A 43 -5.70 -8.27 -9.25
N ARG A 44 -5.39 -9.39 -9.90
CA ARG A 44 -4.04 -9.65 -10.45
C ARG A 44 -3.68 -8.68 -11.57
N THR A 45 -4.59 -8.43 -12.52
CA THR A 45 -4.34 -7.51 -13.65
C THR A 45 -4.02 -6.10 -13.15
N PHE A 46 -4.78 -5.59 -12.18
CA PHE A 46 -4.54 -4.27 -11.59
C PHE A 46 -3.17 -4.21 -10.90
N ILE A 47 -2.83 -5.22 -10.10
CA ILE A 47 -1.56 -5.25 -9.38
C ILE A 47 -0.38 -5.38 -10.35
N PHE A 48 -0.50 -6.19 -11.41
CA PHE A 48 0.53 -6.29 -12.45
C PHE A 48 0.77 -4.96 -13.16
N SER A 49 -0.30 -4.25 -13.54
CA SER A 49 -0.19 -2.94 -14.16
C SER A 49 0.54 -1.93 -13.25
N LEU A 50 0.17 -1.88 -11.97
CA LEU A 50 0.84 -1.00 -11.01
C LEU A 50 2.30 -1.42 -10.76
N ALA A 51 2.59 -2.71 -10.63
CA ALA A 51 3.95 -3.18 -10.43
C ALA A 51 4.85 -2.87 -11.63
N GLY A 52 4.36 -3.07 -12.85
CA GLY A 52 5.08 -2.69 -14.07
C GLY A 52 5.33 -1.18 -14.17
N PHE A 53 4.34 -0.37 -13.81
CA PHE A 53 4.50 1.08 -13.71
C PHE A 53 5.56 1.46 -12.67
N SER A 54 5.51 0.90 -11.46
CA SER A 54 6.48 1.16 -10.40
C SER A 54 7.90 0.77 -10.84
N PHE A 55 8.09 -0.41 -11.43
CA PHE A 55 9.39 -0.84 -11.94
C PHE A 55 9.97 0.15 -12.96
N THR A 56 9.14 0.56 -13.93
CA THR A 56 9.53 1.53 -14.97
C THR A 56 9.88 2.89 -14.35
N ALA A 57 9.11 3.34 -13.36
CA ALA A 57 9.36 4.58 -12.64
C ALA A 57 10.66 4.54 -11.82
N VAL A 58 11.01 3.41 -11.16
CA VAL A 58 12.31 3.26 -10.47
C VAL A 58 13.45 3.44 -11.46
N ALA A 59 13.40 2.74 -12.61
CA ALA A 59 14.44 2.83 -13.61
C ALA A 59 14.58 4.27 -14.16
N GLY A 60 13.45 4.92 -14.46
CA GLY A 60 13.44 6.30 -14.92
C GLY A 60 14.01 7.29 -13.89
N LEU A 61 13.65 7.15 -12.62
CA LEU A 61 14.15 8.01 -11.54
C LEU A 61 15.64 7.80 -11.28
N ALA A 62 16.13 6.56 -11.31
CA ALA A 62 17.55 6.27 -11.14
C ALA A 62 18.40 6.90 -12.26
N VAL A 63 17.93 6.82 -13.51
CA VAL A 63 18.58 7.47 -14.65
C VAL A 63 18.53 8.99 -14.50
N LEU A 64 17.38 9.56 -14.14
CA LEU A 64 17.22 11.00 -13.98
C LEU A 64 18.10 11.58 -12.86
N ASP A 65 18.21 10.88 -11.72
CA ASP A 65 19.09 11.28 -10.61
C ASP A 65 20.55 11.32 -11.06
N SER A 66 21.00 10.30 -11.79
CA SER A 66 22.36 10.24 -12.33
C SER A 66 22.68 11.39 -13.29
N ALA A 67 21.67 11.87 -14.04
CA ALA A 67 21.81 12.92 -15.03
C ALA A 67 21.76 14.34 -14.42
N VAL A 68 20.85 14.58 -13.46
CA VAL A 68 20.53 15.93 -12.96
C VAL A 68 21.07 16.18 -11.54
N ARG A 69 21.55 15.15 -10.83
CA ARG A 69 22.04 15.20 -9.44
C ARG A 69 21.04 15.83 -8.46
N VAL A 70 19.75 15.59 -8.68
CA VAL A 70 18.66 16.03 -7.81
C VAL A 70 18.46 14.96 -6.76
N GLY A 71 18.32 15.30 -5.48
CA GLY A 71 18.12 14.31 -4.41
C GLY A 71 16.81 13.50 -4.52
N LEU A 72 16.75 12.54 -5.44
CA LEU A 72 15.59 11.70 -5.77
C LEU A 72 15.56 10.38 -4.98
N GLN A 73 16.40 10.26 -3.95
CA GLN A 73 16.50 9.07 -3.10
C GLN A 73 15.15 8.69 -2.49
N LEU A 74 14.41 9.66 -1.92
CA LEU A 74 13.15 9.40 -1.23
C LEU A 74 12.01 8.99 -2.18
N PRO A 75 11.76 9.69 -3.30
CA PRO A 75 10.86 9.19 -4.35
C PRO A 75 11.21 7.78 -4.82
N THR A 76 12.49 7.53 -5.12
CA THR A 76 12.95 6.23 -5.62
C THR A 76 12.70 5.11 -4.61
N TRP A 77 12.97 5.36 -3.32
CA TRP A 77 12.64 4.43 -2.25
C TRP A 77 11.15 4.08 -2.22
N TYR A 78 10.27 5.08 -2.31
CA TYR A 78 8.83 4.84 -2.29
C TYR A 78 8.34 4.05 -3.51
N VAL A 79 8.86 4.34 -4.70
CA VAL A 79 8.50 3.55 -5.89
C VAL A 79 9.02 2.10 -5.74
N LEU A 80 10.22 1.90 -5.20
CA LEU A 80 10.75 0.56 -4.93
C LEU A 80 9.90 -0.20 -3.89
N ALA A 81 9.55 0.46 -2.78
CA ALA A 81 8.67 -0.10 -1.76
C ALA A 81 7.32 -0.49 -2.35
N SER A 82 6.78 0.35 -3.26
CA SER A 82 5.56 0.03 -4.00
C SER A 82 5.71 -1.25 -4.83
N PHE A 83 6.76 -1.32 -5.65
CA PHE A 83 7.00 -2.49 -6.50
C PHE A 83 7.10 -3.78 -5.69
N VAL A 84 7.95 -3.78 -4.64
CA VAL A 84 8.17 -4.96 -3.80
C VAL A 84 6.88 -5.39 -3.09
N SER A 85 6.09 -4.45 -2.57
CA SER A 85 4.86 -4.80 -1.87
C SER A 85 3.77 -5.28 -2.83
N LEU A 86 3.66 -4.72 -4.04
CA LEU A 86 2.70 -5.18 -5.05
C LEU A 86 3.04 -6.59 -5.56
N VAL A 87 4.33 -6.88 -5.81
CA VAL A 87 4.79 -8.25 -6.14
C VAL A 87 4.53 -9.21 -4.97
N GLY A 88 4.81 -8.76 -3.74
CA GLY A 88 4.49 -9.51 -2.54
C GLY A 88 2.98 -9.83 -2.43
N ALA A 89 2.12 -8.84 -2.70
CA ALA A 89 0.67 -9.01 -2.69
C ALA A 89 0.22 -10.05 -3.72
N LEU A 90 0.74 -10.01 -4.95
CA LEU A 90 0.46 -11.02 -5.99
C LEU A 90 0.83 -12.43 -5.55
N ASN A 91 2.01 -12.58 -4.95
CA ASN A 91 2.47 -13.87 -4.45
C ASN A 91 1.51 -14.37 -3.37
N VAL A 92 1.22 -13.56 -2.35
CA VAL A 92 0.29 -13.94 -1.26
C VAL A 92 -1.10 -14.29 -1.78
N GLN A 93 -1.62 -13.56 -2.76
CA GLN A 93 -2.92 -13.86 -3.37
C GLN A 93 -2.95 -15.23 -4.06
N SER A 94 -1.82 -15.70 -4.58
CA SER A 94 -1.74 -16.97 -5.32
C SER A 94 -1.84 -18.21 -4.43
N TYR A 95 -1.51 -18.09 -3.14
CA TYR A 95 -1.53 -19.21 -2.18
C TYR A 95 -2.47 -18.98 -0.98
N LYS A 96 -3.38 -18.00 -1.05
CA LYS A 96 -4.28 -17.70 0.07
C LYS A 96 -5.25 -18.87 0.34
N SER A 97 -5.16 -19.42 1.54
CA SER A 97 -6.03 -20.44 2.12
C SER A 97 -6.78 -19.93 3.37
N SER A 98 -6.20 -18.94 4.06
CA SER A 98 -6.70 -18.44 5.35
C SER A 98 -7.00 -16.94 5.31
N ARG A 99 -7.92 -16.50 6.18
CA ARG A 99 -8.33 -15.08 6.26
C ARG A 99 -7.18 -14.13 6.59
N TRP A 100 -6.24 -14.54 7.44
CA TRP A 100 -5.07 -13.72 7.75
C TRP A 100 -4.19 -13.44 6.52
N GLN A 101 -4.06 -14.40 5.60
CA GLN A 101 -3.30 -14.21 4.35
C GLN A 101 -4.00 -13.20 3.43
N ASN A 102 -5.33 -13.22 3.41
CA ASN A 102 -6.11 -12.21 2.66
C ASN A 102 -5.91 -10.80 3.23
N GLN A 103 -5.90 -10.66 4.56
CA GLN A 103 -5.59 -9.38 5.22
C GLN A 103 -4.15 -8.94 4.96
N PHE A 104 -3.19 -9.88 4.96
CA PHE A 104 -1.79 -9.60 4.64
C PHE A 104 -1.60 -9.16 3.18
N ALA A 105 -2.23 -9.85 2.22
CA ALA A 105 -2.23 -9.45 0.82
C ALA A 105 -2.84 -8.05 0.62
N THR A 106 -3.93 -7.77 1.33
CA THR A 106 -4.59 -6.45 1.29
C THR A 106 -3.68 -5.38 1.90
N ALA A 107 -3.01 -5.69 3.01
CA ALA A 107 -2.05 -4.77 3.61
C ALA A 107 -0.91 -4.45 2.65
N LEU A 108 -0.30 -5.44 1.99
CA LEU A 108 0.76 -5.24 1.00
C LEU A 108 0.29 -4.42 -0.22
N LEU A 109 -0.94 -4.63 -0.66
CA LEU A 109 -1.56 -3.81 -1.70
C LEU A 109 -1.69 -2.35 -1.25
N GLU A 110 -2.17 -2.10 -0.03
CA GLU A 110 -2.29 -0.75 0.55
C GLU A 110 -0.93 -0.09 0.78
N VAL A 111 0.10 -0.84 1.18
CA VAL A 111 1.50 -0.37 1.19
C VAL A 111 1.90 0.07 -0.22
N GLY A 112 1.54 -0.73 -1.22
CA GLY A 112 1.89 -0.50 -2.62
C GLY A 112 1.33 0.80 -3.15
N THR A 113 0.04 1.03 -2.89
CA THR A 113 -0.67 2.24 -3.31
C THR A 113 -0.21 3.46 -2.50
N LEU A 114 -0.07 3.35 -1.17
CA LEU A 114 0.43 4.44 -0.33
C LEU A 114 1.81 4.89 -0.76
N SER A 115 2.71 3.93 -1.05
CA SER A 115 4.07 4.24 -1.47
C SER A 115 4.08 5.00 -2.81
N LEU A 116 3.23 4.65 -3.78
CA LEU A 116 3.09 5.44 -5.01
C LEU A 116 2.62 6.87 -4.74
N MET A 117 1.63 7.02 -3.86
CA MET A 117 1.13 8.34 -3.47
C MET A 117 2.21 9.19 -2.78
N LEU A 118 3.00 8.58 -1.89
CA LEU A 118 4.13 9.22 -1.24
C LEU A 118 5.27 9.55 -2.22
N ALA A 119 5.53 8.69 -3.20
CA ALA A 119 6.49 8.95 -4.28
C ALA A 119 6.09 10.20 -5.07
N LEU A 120 4.81 10.31 -5.45
CA LEU A 120 4.29 11.48 -6.15
C LEU A 120 4.46 12.75 -5.31
N VAL A 121 4.09 12.71 -4.03
CA VAL A 121 4.28 13.83 -3.10
C VAL A 121 5.76 14.21 -2.99
N ALA A 122 6.65 13.24 -2.80
CA ALA A 122 8.08 13.50 -2.70
C ALA A 122 8.66 14.12 -3.98
N LEU A 123 8.17 13.72 -5.17
CA LEU A 123 8.54 14.33 -6.44
C LEU A 123 8.03 15.77 -6.56
N LEU A 124 6.79 16.04 -6.16
CA LEU A 124 6.22 17.39 -6.18
C LEU A 124 7.02 18.36 -5.32
N PHE A 125 7.50 17.92 -4.16
CA PHE A 125 8.35 18.71 -3.28
C PHE A 125 9.82 18.77 -3.72
N SER A 126 10.27 17.84 -4.56
CA SER A 126 11.60 17.90 -5.19
C SER A 126 11.62 18.83 -6.42
N ALA A 127 10.45 19.10 -7.01
CA ALA A 127 10.28 20.01 -8.12
C ALA A 127 10.05 21.46 -7.66
N SER A 128 10.35 22.43 -8.53
CA SER A 128 10.22 23.87 -8.27
C SER A 128 8.79 24.39 -8.45
N PHE A 129 7.80 23.68 -7.92
CA PHE A 129 6.40 24.13 -7.94
C PHE A 129 6.11 25.14 -6.82
N GLY A 130 5.03 25.92 -6.97
CA GLY A 130 4.56 26.81 -5.92
C GLY A 130 4.06 26.05 -4.69
N CYS A 131 4.36 26.57 -3.50
CA CYS A 131 4.01 25.94 -2.21
C CYS A 131 2.51 25.62 -2.08
N ALA A 132 1.63 26.53 -2.50
CA ALA A 132 0.18 26.32 -2.46
C ALA A 132 -0.26 25.09 -3.29
N PHE A 133 0.31 24.93 -4.48
CA PHE A 133 0.02 23.78 -5.34
C PHE A 133 0.50 22.47 -4.72
N GLN A 134 1.74 22.46 -4.19
CA GLN A 134 2.31 21.27 -3.52
C GLN A 134 1.42 20.78 -2.38
N TRP A 135 0.94 21.69 -1.52
CA TRP A 135 0.06 21.35 -0.40
C TRP A 135 -1.32 20.85 -0.85
N ILE A 136 -1.95 21.51 -1.82
CA ILE A 136 -3.25 21.08 -2.35
C ILE A 136 -3.13 19.70 -2.98
N ALA A 137 -2.13 19.49 -3.85
CA ALA A 137 -1.89 18.20 -4.48
C ALA A 137 -1.62 17.10 -3.45
N THR A 138 -0.85 17.40 -2.40
CA THR A 138 -0.58 16.49 -1.29
C THR A 138 -1.85 16.13 -0.52
N ALA A 139 -2.68 17.12 -0.19
CA ALA A 139 -3.92 16.92 0.55
C ALA A 139 -4.92 16.06 -0.25
N VAL A 140 -5.06 16.30 -1.56
CA VAL A 140 -5.92 15.49 -2.42
C VAL A 140 -5.40 14.06 -2.55
N THR A 141 -4.10 13.91 -2.80
CA THR A 141 -3.45 12.62 -3.02
C THR A 141 -3.50 11.74 -1.76
N LEU A 142 -3.03 12.25 -0.63
CA LEU A 142 -3.01 11.49 0.63
C LEU A 142 -4.38 11.42 1.30
N GLY A 143 -5.21 12.45 1.15
CA GLY A 143 -6.56 12.49 1.70
C GLY A 143 -7.49 11.46 1.05
N SER A 144 -7.43 11.30 -0.28
CA SER A 144 -8.21 10.27 -0.98
C SER A 144 -7.80 8.85 -0.57
N TRP A 145 -6.48 8.60 -0.47
CA TRP A 145 -5.97 7.33 0.03
C TRP A 145 -6.40 7.05 1.48
N LEU A 146 -6.28 8.04 2.37
CA LEU A 146 -6.63 7.89 3.78
C LEU A 146 -8.12 7.61 3.94
N ALA A 147 -8.98 8.30 3.20
CA ALA A 147 -10.42 8.07 3.23
C ALA A 147 -10.79 6.64 2.79
N ASP A 148 -10.19 6.14 1.70
CA ASP A 148 -10.38 4.76 1.23
C ASP A 148 -9.89 3.74 2.28
N HIS A 149 -8.68 3.94 2.81
CA HIS A 149 -8.09 3.04 3.81
C HIS A 149 -8.97 2.95 5.08
N LEU A 150 -9.39 4.09 5.63
CA LEU A 150 -10.27 4.13 6.80
C LEU A 150 -11.62 3.47 6.53
N LYS A 151 -12.18 3.68 5.32
CA LYS A 151 -13.44 3.03 4.93
C LYS A 151 -13.30 1.52 4.88
N ARG A 152 -12.22 1.00 4.27
CA ARG A 152 -11.94 -0.45 4.22
C ARG A 152 -11.79 -1.04 5.61
N LEU A 153 -10.98 -0.44 6.48
CA LEU A 153 -10.83 -0.88 7.87
C LEU A 153 -12.17 -0.90 8.63
N SER A 154 -13.02 0.10 8.42
CA SER A 154 -14.36 0.15 9.02
C SER A 154 -15.24 -1.00 8.55
N LEU A 155 -15.23 -1.29 7.24
CA LEU A 155 -16.01 -2.39 6.65
C LEU A 155 -15.52 -3.76 7.14
N ASP A 156 -14.21 -3.99 7.14
CA ASP A 156 -13.61 -5.23 7.63
C ASP A 156 -13.93 -5.46 9.11
N ASN A 157 -13.81 -4.43 9.94
CA ASN A 157 -14.13 -4.52 11.36
C ASN A 157 -15.62 -4.82 11.60
N LYS A 158 -16.53 -4.20 10.84
CA LYS A 158 -17.98 -4.51 10.90
C LYS A 158 -18.27 -5.95 10.49
N TYR A 159 -17.64 -6.41 9.41
CA TYR A 159 -17.80 -7.77 8.92
C TYR A 159 -17.32 -8.81 9.94
N LEU A 160 -16.14 -8.63 10.53
CA LEU A 160 -15.60 -9.54 11.54
C LEU A 160 -16.41 -9.54 12.84
N ALA A 161 -16.91 -8.38 13.25
CA ALA A 161 -17.83 -8.28 14.38
C ALA A 161 -19.13 -9.06 14.13
N ALA A 162 -19.70 -8.95 12.93
CA ALA A 162 -20.89 -9.69 12.54
C ALA A 162 -20.64 -11.21 12.49
N LEU A 163 -19.47 -11.63 11.97
CA LEU A 163 -19.07 -13.04 11.92
C LEU A 163 -18.95 -13.66 13.33
N THR A 164 -18.38 -12.90 14.27
CA THR A 164 -18.25 -13.32 15.67
C THR A 164 -19.61 -13.59 16.32
N ARG A 165 -20.63 -12.77 16.02
CA ARG A 165 -21.98 -12.94 16.57
C ARG A 165 -22.70 -14.17 16.02
N ARG A 166 -22.34 -14.63 14.83
CA ARG A 166 -22.95 -15.80 14.18
C ARG A 166 -22.34 -17.13 14.63
N ASN A 167 -21.07 -17.11 15.05
CA ASN A 167 -20.32 -18.29 15.49
C ASN A 167 -19.77 -18.06 16.92
N PRO A 168 -20.64 -18.14 17.96
CA PRO A 168 -20.23 -17.91 19.35
C PRO A 168 -19.23 -18.95 19.88
#